data_AF-A0A975LB20-F1
#
_entry.id   AF-A0A975LB20-F1
#
_cell.length_a   1.000
_cell.length_b   1.000
_cell.length_c   1.000
_cell.angle_alpha   90.00
_cell.angle_beta   90.00
_cell.angle_gamma   90.00
#
_symmetry.space_group_name_H-M   'P 1'
#
loop_
_entity.id
_entity.type
_entity.pdbx_description
1 polymer ?
#
loop_
_entity_poly.entity_id
_entity_poly.type
_entity_poly.pdbx_seq_one_letter_code
_entity_poly.pdbx_strand_id
1 'polypeptide(L)'
;MSLLNYTECEFDAGQIEKARDEFQALHAKIAGRSEGYESITSRVGSEFSDLIGDGLKRLATENQAAWGSALLACLHGYGVLDKTLTDTNWYEARIADVKYRLSSAVNAIPSVEQDSYTRVESVRRSFDAEARTLWTKFEERCQETEDTLKDGPTPQRIRQLSEGGHFGDNQQIGYRTTGDINYYVVDEDFNTAVLTVHLFDAVFRGHDGSIDMLKTDPMTLALLENMILRAEQARESGTELSAGELAYLQSVYDVLGRDGRGHEPGFLWFMGEVADSDHIDDELRATIQRRLADGMLVLSDEEVGGGMSRLPEDVRRAAVGPDRIEPSREGTTPVSTCRATPGGRTTGRT
;
A
#
# COMPACT_ATOMS: atom_id res chain seq x y z
N MET A 1 -42.11 -11.93 -21.68
CA MET A 1 -40.88 -12.76 -21.71
C MET A 1 -39.72 -11.86 -21.35
N SER A 2 -38.85 -12.25 -20.41
CA SER A 2 -37.64 -11.47 -20.12
C SER A 2 -36.81 -11.34 -21.39
N LEU A 3 -36.45 -10.11 -21.77
CA LEU A 3 -35.67 -9.83 -22.97
C LEU A 3 -34.20 -10.26 -22.82
N LEU A 4 -33.72 -10.35 -21.58
CA LEU A 4 -32.35 -10.73 -21.22
C LEU A 4 -32.37 -12.05 -20.43
N ASN A 5 -31.43 -12.94 -20.73
CA ASN A 5 -31.16 -14.13 -19.91
C ASN A 5 -29.97 -13.85 -19.00
N TYR A 6 -30.23 -13.67 -17.71
CA TYR A 6 -29.22 -13.40 -16.68
C TYR A 6 -29.59 -14.11 -15.38
N THR A 7 -28.61 -14.32 -14.50
CA THR A 7 -28.84 -14.90 -13.18
C THR A 7 -29.27 -13.80 -12.20
N GLU A 8 -30.41 -13.98 -11.55
CA GLU A 8 -30.83 -13.04 -10.49
C GLU A 8 -29.96 -13.21 -9.26
N CYS A 9 -29.62 -12.09 -8.63
CA CYS A 9 -28.90 -12.10 -7.36
C CYS A 9 -29.84 -12.62 -6.26
N GLU A 10 -29.42 -13.63 -5.52
CA GLU A 10 -30.20 -14.19 -4.40
C GLU A 10 -30.01 -13.41 -3.09
N PHE A 11 -29.02 -12.51 -3.04
CA PHE A 11 -28.74 -11.69 -1.86
C PHE A 11 -29.78 -10.58 -1.70
N ASP A 12 -30.43 -10.54 -0.53
CA ASP A 12 -31.29 -9.43 -0.12
C ASP A 12 -30.42 -8.29 0.45
N ALA A 13 -30.14 -7.28 -0.37
CA ALA A 13 -29.36 -6.11 0.00
C ALA A 13 -29.89 -5.42 1.28
N GLY A 14 -31.21 -5.41 1.49
CA GLY A 14 -31.82 -4.80 2.68
C GLY A 14 -31.55 -5.60 3.96
N GLN A 15 -31.47 -6.93 3.87
CA GLN A 15 -31.07 -7.76 5.01
C GLN A 15 -29.58 -7.62 5.33
N ILE A 16 -28.73 -7.52 4.31
CA ILE A 16 -27.29 -7.30 4.47
C ILE A 16 -27.04 -5.95 5.14
N GLU A 17 -27.70 -4.89 4.66
CA GLU A 17 -27.60 -3.55 5.26
C GLU A 17 -28.02 -3.56 6.73
N LYS A 18 -29.14 -4.20 7.06
CA LYS A 18 -29.59 -4.32 8.45
C LYS A 18 -28.56 -5.05 9.32
N ALA A 19 -28.01 -6.17 8.83
CA ALA A 19 -26.99 -6.92 9.57
C ALA A 19 -25.71 -6.08 9.78
N ARG A 20 -25.28 -5.33 8.75
CA ARG A 20 -24.15 -4.41 8.82
C ARG A 20 -24.35 -3.39 9.94
N ASP A 21 -25.51 -2.75 9.98
CA ASP A 21 -25.84 -1.73 10.98
C ASP A 21 -25.88 -2.32 12.41
N GLU A 22 -26.34 -3.57 12.56
CA GLU A 22 -26.31 -4.29 13.84
C GLU A 22 -24.87 -4.52 14.34
N PHE A 23 -23.92 -4.89 13.46
CA PHE A 23 -22.50 -5.02 13.80
C PHE A 23 -21.86 -3.68 14.18
N GLN A 24 -22.20 -2.60 13.47
CA GLN A 24 -21.73 -1.26 13.82
C GLN A 24 -22.24 -0.81 15.20
N ALA A 25 -23.52 -1.05 15.48
CA ALA A 25 -24.12 -0.75 16.78
C ALA A 25 -23.49 -1.57 17.92
N LEU A 26 -23.18 -2.85 17.66
CA LEU A 26 -22.49 -3.70 18.62
C LEU A 26 -21.07 -3.20 18.89
N HIS A 27 -20.32 -2.85 17.84
CA HIS A 27 -18.99 -2.25 17.95
C HIS A 27 -19.02 -0.99 18.82
N ALA A 28 -19.92 -0.04 18.52
CA ALA A 28 -20.07 1.19 19.30
C ALA A 28 -20.40 0.93 20.77
N LYS A 29 -21.25 -0.06 21.05
CA LYS A 29 -21.62 -0.45 22.42
C LYS A 29 -20.46 -1.09 23.19
N ILE A 30 -19.62 -1.87 22.53
CA ILE A 30 -18.42 -2.46 23.14
C ILE A 30 -17.38 -1.37 23.40
N ALA A 31 -17.10 -0.52 22.41
CA ALA A 31 -16.12 0.56 22.53
C ALA A 31 -16.49 1.56 23.65
N GLY A 32 -17.77 1.95 23.75
CA GLY A 32 -18.23 2.82 24.84
C GLY A 32 -18.17 2.19 26.24
N ARG A 33 -18.04 0.86 26.34
CA ARG A 33 -17.87 0.17 27.63
C ARG A 33 -16.39 -0.05 27.98
N SER A 34 -15.50 -0.19 27.00
CA SER A 34 -14.06 -0.43 27.25
C SER A 34 -13.35 0.78 27.84
N GLU A 35 -13.67 2.01 27.41
CA GLU A 35 -13.09 3.25 27.97
C GLU A 35 -13.33 3.40 29.49
N GLY A 36 -14.47 2.88 29.96
CA GLY A 36 -14.83 2.90 31.39
C GLY A 36 -14.02 1.92 32.24
N TYR A 37 -13.52 0.82 31.68
CA TYR A 37 -12.81 -0.20 32.45
C TYR A 37 -11.34 0.15 32.67
N GLU A 38 -10.64 0.64 31.65
CA GLU A 38 -9.21 1.01 31.73
C GLU A 38 -8.97 2.12 32.78
N SER A 39 -9.87 3.11 32.83
CA SER A 39 -9.80 4.21 33.81
C SER A 39 -10.03 3.76 35.26
N ILE A 40 -10.78 2.66 35.47
CA ILE A 40 -11.06 2.10 36.80
C ILE A 40 -9.93 1.15 37.23
N THR A 41 -9.47 0.26 36.34
CA THR A 41 -8.45 -0.75 36.68
C THR A 41 -7.05 -0.14 36.83
N SER A 42 -6.69 0.86 36.03
CA SER A 42 -5.39 1.57 36.16
C SER A 42 -5.22 2.25 37.51
N ARG A 43 -6.26 2.96 37.98
CA ARG A 43 -6.26 3.63 39.29
C ARG A 43 -6.25 2.66 40.47
N VAL A 44 -6.95 1.52 40.35
CA VAL A 44 -6.97 0.51 41.42
C VAL A 44 -5.66 -0.28 41.46
N GLY A 45 -5.03 -0.55 40.31
CA GLY A 45 -3.77 -1.28 40.23
C GLY A 45 -2.54 -0.53 40.76
N SER A 46 -2.59 0.81 40.84
CA SER A 46 -1.51 1.64 41.42
C SER A 46 -1.60 1.82 42.94
N GLU A 47 -2.78 1.60 43.53
CA GLU A 47 -3.08 1.87 44.95
C GLU A 47 -3.02 0.61 45.84
N PHE A 48 -2.96 -0.59 45.25
CA PHE A 48 -2.90 -1.87 45.97
C PHE A 48 -1.55 -2.57 45.80
N SER A 49 -1.06 -3.17 46.90
CA SER A 49 0.17 -3.98 47.00
C SER A 49 0.43 -4.88 45.79
N ASP A 50 1.71 -4.97 45.39
CA ASP A 50 2.24 -5.71 44.22
C ASP A 50 1.61 -7.11 44.01
N LEU A 51 1.25 -7.81 45.09
CA LEU A 51 0.71 -9.17 45.05
C LEU A 51 -0.72 -9.28 44.46
N ILE A 52 -1.54 -8.22 44.61
CA ILE A 52 -2.90 -8.14 44.02
C ILE A 52 -2.88 -7.24 42.78
N GLY A 53 -2.02 -6.22 42.78
CA GLY A 53 -1.80 -5.32 41.65
C GLY A 53 -1.41 -6.06 40.38
N ASP A 54 -0.50 -7.04 40.46
CA ASP A 54 -0.07 -7.83 39.30
C ASP A 54 -1.19 -8.74 38.77
N GLY A 55 -1.99 -9.33 39.67
CA GLY A 55 -3.18 -10.11 39.31
C GLY A 55 -4.25 -9.27 38.61
N LEU A 56 -4.50 -8.05 39.09
CA LEU A 56 -5.44 -7.09 38.50
C LEU A 56 -4.93 -6.54 37.17
N LYS A 57 -3.64 -6.20 37.05
CA LYS A 57 -3.02 -5.77 35.79
C LYS A 57 -3.09 -6.87 34.74
N ARG A 58 -2.80 -8.12 35.11
CA ARG A 58 -2.93 -9.27 34.22
C ARG A 58 -4.37 -9.49 33.76
N LEU A 59 -5.33 -9.50 34.69
CA LEU A 59 -6.75 -9.61 34.33
C LEU A 59 -7.23 -8.43 33.49
N ALA A 60 -6.77 -7.21 33.77
CA ALA A 60 -7.08 -6.03 32.96
C ALA A 60 -6.52 -6.16 31.54
N THR A 61 -5.30 -6.67 31.39
CA THR A 61 -4.65 -6.92 30.09
C THR A 61 -5.35 -8.04 29.32
N GLU A 62 -5.67 -9.17 29.98
CA GLU A 62 -6.43 -10.27 29.39
C GLU A 62 -7.82 -9.80 28.92
N ASN A 63 -8.48 -8.98 29.74
CA ASN A 63 -9.78 -8.39 29.41
C ASN A 63 -9.65 -7.40 28.23
N GLN A 64 -8.64 -6.53 28.23
CA GLN A 64 -8.36 -5.61 27.12
C GLN A 64 -8.12 -6.35 25.80
N ALA A 65 -7.32 -7.42 25.81
CA ALA A 65 -7.09 -8.26 24.64
C ALA A 65 -8.40 -8.92 24.13
N ALA A 66 -9.23 -9.44 25.03
CA ALA A 66 -10.53 -10.00 24.69
C ALA A 66 -11.49 -8.97 24.08
N TRP A 67 -11.52 -7.74 24.63
CA TRP A 67 -12.31 -6.63 24.07
C TRP A 67 -11.79 -6.18 22.71
N GLY A 68 -10.47 -6.03 22.54
CA GLY A 68 -9.85 -5.70 21.27
C GLY A 68 -10.17 -6.74 20.19
N SER A 69 -10.08 -8.03 20.53
CA SER A 69 -10.47 -9.13 19.63
C SER A 69 -11.96 -9.08 19.26
N ALA A 70 -12.85 -8.82 20.23
CA ALA A 70 -14.29 -8.69 19.96
C ALA A 70 -14.62 -7.48 19.08
N LEU A 71 -13.96 -6.33 19.31
CA LEU A 71 -14.09 -5.13 18.49
C LEU A 71 -13.61 -5.39 17.06
N LEU A 72 -12.44 -6.01 16.89
CA LEU A 72 -11.91 -6.40 15.58
C LEU A 72 -12.83 -7.38 14.85
N ALA A 73 -13.42 -8.36 15.54
CA ALA A 73 -14.37 -9.28 14.93
C ALA A 73 -15.64 -8.56 14.45
N CYS A 74 -16.15 -7.60 15.23
CA CYS A 74 -17.29 -6.77 14.83
C CYS A 74 -16.94 -5.89 13.63
N LEU A 75 -15.75 -5.28 13.65
CA LEU A 75 -15.23 -4.46 12.57
C LEU A 75 -15.08 -5.27 11.28
N HIS A 76 -14.50 -6.46 11.37
CA HIS A 76 -14.36 -7.38 10.24
C HIS A 76 -15.71 -7.79 9.67
N GLY A 77 -16.66 -8.20 10.52
CA GLY A 77 -18.01 -8.54 10.10
C GLY A 77 -18.71 -7.37 9.39
N TYR A 78 -18.59 -6.16 9.94
CA TYR A 78 -19.09 -4.94 9.30
C TYR A 78 -18.49 -4.72 7.90
N GLY A 79 -17.15 -4.78 7.78
CA GLY A 79 -16.46 -4.54 6.51
C GLY A 79 -16.79 -5.59 5.45
N VAL A 80 -16.88 -6.87 5.83
CA VAL A 80 -17.29 -7.95 4.92
C VAL A 80 -18.72 -7.75 4.41
N LEU A 81 -19.64 -7.35 5.29
CA LEU A 81 -21.04 -7.08 4.91
C LEU A 81 -21.13 -5.85 3.99
N ASP A 82 -20.38 -4.80 4.28
CA ASP A 82 -20.33 -3.61 3.42
C ASP A 82 -19.73 -3.91 2.04
N LYS A 83 -18.67 -4.72 1.98
CA LYS A 83 -18.11 -5.24 0.72
C LYS A 83 -19.15 -6.04 -0.06
N THR A 84 -19.83 -6.98 0.60
CA THR A 84 -20.88 -7.80 -0.02
C THR A 84 -22.01 -6.94 -0.60
N LEU A 85 -22.44 -5.93 0.15
CA LEU A 85 -23.46 -4.97 -0.30
C LEU A 85 -22.97 -4.17 -1.52
N THR A 86 -21.73 -3.69 -1.48
CA THR A 86 -21.09 -2.95 -2.59
C THR A 86 -21.00 -3.80 -3.85
N ASP A 87 -20.58 -5.06 -3.73
CA ASP A 87 -20.46 -6.00 -4.85
C ASP A 87 -21.83 -6.36 -5.44
N THR A 88 -22.84 -6.55 -4.58
CA THR A 88 -24.23 -6.81 -4.98
C THR A 88 -24.80 -5.63 -5.76
N ASN A 89 -24.69 -4.41 -5.21
CA ASN A 89 -25.14 -3.18 -5.86
C ASN A 89 -24.41 -2.94 -7.19
N TRP A 90 -23.12 -3.25 -7.25
CA TRP A 90 -22.36 -3.20 -8.50
C TRP A 90 -22.95 -4.13 -9.56
N TYR A 91 -23.23 -5.39 -9.22
CA TYR A 91 -23.79 -6.35 -10.18
C TYR A 91 -25.17 -5.93 -10.65
N GLU A 92 -26.06 -5.54 -9.74
CA GLU A 92 -27.41 -5.08 -10.07
C GLU A 92 -27.39 -3.85 -10.99
N ALA A 93 -26.54 -2.87 -10.70
CA ALA A 93 -26.39 -1.67 -11.53
C ALA A 93 -25.88 -2.03 -12.94
N ARG A 94 -24.94 -2.97 -13.05
CA ARG A 94 -24.42 -3.43 -14.35
C ARG A 94 -25.46 -4.20 -15.15
N ILE A 95 -26.25 -5.06 -14.50
CA ILE A 95 -27.36 -5.75 -15.17
C ILE A 95 -28.45 -4.76 -15.60
N ALA A 96 -28.74 -3.74 -14.81
CA ALA A 96 -29.68 -2.69 -15.19
C ALA A 96 -29.21 -1.92 -16.45
N ASP A 97 -27.91 -1.59 -16.54
CA ASP A 97 -27.30 -0.98 -17.73
C ASP A 97 -27.42 -1.90 -18.97
N VAL A 98 -27.09 -3.19 -18.82
CA VAL A 98 -27.24 -4.18 -19.89
C VAL A 98 -28.69 -4.26 -20.38
N LYS A 99 -29.67 -4.30 -19.46
CA LYS A 99 -31.10 -4.30 -19.82
C LYS A 99 -31.51 -3.04 -20.58
N TYR A 100 -31.03 -1.88 -20.14
CA TYR A 100 -31.30 -0.60 -20.81
C TYR A 100 -30.72 -0.57 -22.23
N ARG A 101 -29.45 -0.94 -22.39
CA ARG A 101 -28.75 -0.99 -23.68
C ARG A 101 -29.38 -2.01 -24.63
N LEU A 102 -29.76 -3.19 -24.13
CA LEU A 102 -30.48 -4.20 -24.92
C LEU A 102 -31.81 -3.65 -25.42
N SER A 103 -32.60 -3.02 -24.54
CA SER A 103 -33.91 -2.45 -24.91
C SER A 103 -33.76 -1.37 -25.98
N SER A 104 -32.76 -0.50 -25.84
CA SER A 104 -32.43 0.52 -26.85
C SER A 104 -32.02 -0.11 -28.19
N ALA A 105 -31.14 -1.11 -28.16
CA ALA A 105 -30.66 -1.80 -29.37
C ALA A 105 -31.78 -2.55 -30.11
N VAL A 106 -32.68 -3.22 -29.37
CA VAL A 106 -33.83 -3.92 -29.95
C VAL A 106 -34.82 -2.93 -30.58
N ASN A 107 -35.10 -1.81 -29.92
CA ASN A 107 -36.01 -0.78 -30.44
C ASN A 107 -35.48 -0.05 -31.68
N ALA A 108 -34.15 -0.05 -31.89
CA ALA A 108 -33.53 0.51 -33.08
C ALA A 108 -33.67 -0.39 -34.33
N ILE A 109 -34.09 -1.66 -34.17
CA ILE A 109 -34.26 -2.59 -35.28
C ILE A 109 -35.62 -2.34 -35.96
N PRO A 110 -35.67 -2.05 -37.27
CA PRO A 110 -36.93 -1.84 -37.99
C PRO A 110 -37.83 -3.09 -37.94
N SER A 111 -39.13 -2.89 -37.69
CA SER A 111 -40.13 -3.96 -37.52
C SER A 111 -40.61 -4.60 -38.82
N VAL A 112 -40.24 -4.04 -39.97
CA VAL A 112 -40.76 -4.41 -41.30
C VAL A 112 -39.81 -5.30 -42.12
N GLU A 113 -38.62 -5.62 -41.61
CA GLU A 113 -37.69 -6.51 -42.31
C GLU A 113 -37.96 -7.98 -41.98
N GLN A 114 -38.00 -8.83 -43.01
CA GLN A 114 -38.17 -10.29 -42.88
C GLN A 114 -37.04 -10.95 -42.06
N ASP A 115 -35.89 -10.28 -41.96
CA ASP A 115 -34.72 -10.64 -41.14
C ASP A 115 -34.70 -10.03 -39.74
N SER A 116 -35.71 -9.22 -39.37
CA SER A 116 -35.77 -8.51 -38.08
C SER A 116 -35.64 -9.46 -36.88
N TYR A 117 -36.25 -10.65 -36.96
CA TYR A 117 -36.15 -11.68 -35.91
C TYR A 117 -34.72 -12.19 -35.71
N THR A 118 -33.97 -12.47 -36.78
CA THR A 118 -32.60 -12.98 -36.68
C THR A 118 -31.65 -11.93 -36.12
N ARG A 119 -31.86 -10.65 -36.47
CA ARG A 119 -31.09 -9.52 -35.91
C ARG A 119 -31.38 -9.33 -34.43
N VAL A 120 -32.65 -9.29 -34.03
CA VAL A 120 -33.04 -9.19 -32.61
C VAL A 120 -32.42 -10.33 -31.80
N GLU A 121 -32.48 -11.56 -32.32
CA GLU A 121 -31.89 -12.72 -31.65
C GLU A 121 -30.37 -12.64 -31.55
N SER A 122 -29.69 -12.15 -32.60
CA SER A 122 -28.23 -11.96 -32.57
C SER A 122 -27.78 -10.91 -31.54
N VAL A 123 -28.51 -9.79 -31.45
CA VAL A 123 -28.27 -8.73 -30.47
C VAL A 123 -28.54 -9.24 -29.06
N ARG A 124 -29.63 -9.99 -28.87
CA ARG A 124 -29.94 -10.62 -27.58
C ARG A 124 -28.80 -11.52 -27.10
N ARG A 125 -28.28 -12.39 -27.98
CA ARG A 125 -27.18 -13.31 -27.63
C ARG A 125 -25.90 -12.60 -27.20
N SER A 126 -25.56 -11.45 -27.78
CA SER A 126 -24.37 -10.69 -27.35
C SER A 126 -24.55 -10.12 -25.95
N PHE A 127 -25.74 -9.59 -25.63
CA PHE A 127 -26.04 -9.08 -24.29
C PHE A 127 -26.18 -10.21 -23.25
N ASP A 128 -26.70 -11.38 -23.62
CA ASP A 128 -26.70 -12.56 -22.75
C ASP A 128 -25.27 -13.03 -22.43
N ALA A 129 -24.34 -12.94 -23.38
CA ALA A 129 -22.93 -13.26 -23.13
C ALA A 129 -22.25 -12.24 -22.21
N GLU A 130 -22.57 -10.95 -22.37
CA GLU A 130 -22.12 -9.89 -21.46
C GLU A 130 -22.65 -10.12 -20.04
N ALA A 131 -23.95 -10.42 -19.89
CA ALA A 131 -24.56 -10.72 -18.60
C ALA A 131 -23.93 -11.95 -17.91
N ARG A 132 -23.65 -13.02 -18.66
CA ARG A 132 -22.92 -14.19 -18.11
C ARG A 132 -21.51 -13.83 -17.62
N THR A 133 -20.80 -12.98 -18.37
CA THR A 133 -19.46 -12.51 -17.97
C THR A 133 -19.54 -11.69 -16.68
N LEU A 134 -20.56 -10.84 -16.54
CA LEU A 134 -20.81 -10.08 -15.31
C LEU A 134 -21.11 -11.00 -14.12
N TRP A 135 -21.87 -12.06 -14.34
CA TRP A 135 -22.16 -13.05 -13.30
C TRP A 135 -20.89 -13.77 -12.82
N THR A 136 -20.04 -14.26 -13.74
CA THR A 136 -18.77 -14.90 -13.36
C THR A 136 -17.88 -13.96 -12.54
N LYS A 137 -17.79 -12.68 -12.93
CA LYS A 137 -17.04 -11.67 -12.15
C LYS A 137 -17.68 -11.41 -10.78
N PHE A 138 -19.00 -11.46 -10.68
CA PHE A 138 -19.69 -11.33 -9.40
C PHE A 138 -19.39 -12.53 -8.49
N GLU A 139 -19.43 -13.76 -9.02
CA GLU A 139 -19.05 -14.98 -8.30
C GLU A 139 -17.61 -14.92 -7.79
N GLU A 140 -16.66 -14.46 -8.62
CA GLU A 140 -15.26 -14.25 -8.21
C GLU A 140 -15.16 -13.30 -7.00
N ARG A 141 -15.85 -12.15 -7.04
CA ARG A 141 -15.88 -11.17 -5.93
C ARG A 141 -16.55 -11.72 -4.67
N CYS A 142 -17.61 -12.51 -4.82
CA CYS A 142 -18.24 -13.21 -3.72
C CYS A 142 -17.29 -14.23 -3.08
N GLN A 143 -16.53 -14.98 -3.89
CA GLN A 143 -15.55 -15.94 -3.40
C GLN A 143 -14.44 -15.24 -2.59
N GLU A 144 -13.90 -14.13 -3.11
CA GLU A 144 -12.91 -13.32 -2.37
C GLU A 144 -13.44 -12.83 -1.02
N THR A 145 -14.72 -12.45 -0.98
CA THR A 145 -15.38 -11.98 0.24
C THR A 145 -15.61 -13.13 1.23
N GLU A 146 -15.95 -14.32 0.74
CA GLU A 146 -16.07 -15.54 1.55
C GLU A 146 -14.72 -15.94 2.15
N ASP A 147 -13.64 -15.88 1.36
CA ASP A 147 -12.29 -16.20 1.84
C ASP A 147 -11.83 -15.19 2.91
N THR A 148 -12.13 -13.90 2.68
CA THR A 148 -11.92 -12.84 3.69
C THR A 148 -12.66 -13.17 4.99
N LEU A 149 -13.93 -13.59 4.90
CA LEU A 149 -14.73 -13.96 6.07
C LEU A 149 -14.15 -15.17 6.83
N LYS A 150 -13.68 -16.20 6.10
CA LYS A 150 -13.11 -17.43 6.67
C LYS A 150 -11.81 -17.20 7.43
N ASP A 151 -10.94 -16.34 6.90
CA ASP A 151 -9.64 -16.04 7.53
C ASP A 151 -9.80 -15.26 8.84
N GLY A 152 -10.92 -14.55 8.99
CA GLY A 152 -11.22 -13.75 10.17
C GLY A 152 -10.47 -12.40 10.18
N PRO A 153 -10.47 -11.70 11.34
CA PRO A 153 -10.00 -10.33 11.45
C PRO A 153 -8.46 -10.22 11.50
N THR A 154 -7.76 -10.73 10.48
CA THR A 154 -6.31 -10.59 10.39
C THR A 154 -5.92 -9.15 10.00
N PRO A 155 -4.70 -8.70 10.33
CA PRO A 155 -4.24 -7.37 9.93
C PRO A 155 -4.36 -7.12 8.42
N GLN A 156 -3.98 -8.10 7.60
CA GLN A 156 -4.09 -7.99 6.14
C GLN A 156 -5.53 -7.80 5.69
N ARG A 157 -6.49 -8.60 6.19
CA ARG A 157 -7.90 -8.49 5.79
C ARG A 157 -8.52 -7.17 6.22
N ILE A 158 -8.24 -6.70 7.44
CA ILE A 158 -8.72 -5.39 7.91
C ILE A 158 -8.16 -4.25 7.05
N ARG A 159 -6.87 -4.30 6.69
CA ARG A 159 -6.28 -3.29 5.79
C ARG A 159 -6.92 -3.32 4.40
N GLN A 160 -7.08 -4.49 3.80
CA GLN A 160 -7.75 -4.64 2.50
C GLN A 160 -9.17 -4.08 2.52
N LEU A 161 -9.94 -4.35 3.58
CA LEU A 161 -11.28 -3.79 3.74
C LEU A 161 -11.26 -2.26 3.88
N SER A 162 -10.27 -1.75 4.58
CA SER A 162 -10.09 -0.33 4.80
C SER A 162 -9.70 0.43 3.53
N GLU A 163 -8.71 -0.07 2.79
CA GLU A 163 -8.26 0.46 1.50
C GLU A 163 -9.38 0.37 0.45
N GLY A 164 -10.23 -0.66 0.53
CA GLY A 164 -11.46 -0.78 -0.26
C GLY A 164 -12.55 0.24 0.08
N GLY A 165 -12.36 1.06 1.13
CA GLY A 165 -13.30 2.08 1.55
C GLY A 165 -14.48 1.55 2.39
N HIS A 166 -14.45 0.28 2.82
CA HIS A 166 -15.56 -0.36 3.52
C HIS A 166 -15.74 0.10 4.97
N PHE A 167 -14.89 1.02 5.45
CA PHE A 167 -15.03 1.70 6.73
C PHE A 167 -15.32 3.21 6.60
N GLY A 168 -15.65 3.68 5.39
CA GLY A 168 -15.85 5.10 5.09
C GLY A 168 -14.61 5.93 5.44
N ASP A 169 -14.83 7.06 6.13
CA ASP A 169 -13.75 7.98 6.53
C ASP A 169 -12.83 7.42 7.64
N ASN A 170 -13.16 6.26 8.21
CA ASN A 170 -12.46 5.69 9.36
C ASN A 170 -11.44 4.61 8.96
N GLN A 171 -10.65 4.86 7.92
CA GLN A 171 -9.70 3.86 7.41
C GLN A 171 -8.68 3.36 8.46
N GLN A 172 -8.38 4.18 9.47
CA GLN A 172 -7.46 3.83 10.55
C GLN A 172 -8.12 3.10 11.73
N ILE A 173 -9.38 2.68 11.61
CA ILE A 173 -10.14 2.12 12.73
C ILE A 173 -9.50 0.86 13.32
N GLY A 174 -8.87 0.00 12.50
CA GLY A 174 -8.14 -1.18 12.98
C GLY A 174 -6.99 -0.81 13.93
N TYR A 175 -6.14 0.14 13.51
CA TYR A 175 -5.07 0.68 14.36
C TYR A 175 -5.62 1.39 15.60
N ARG A 176 -6.60 2.29 15.44
CA ARG A 176 -7.19 3.04 16.58
C ARG A 176 -7.83 2.14 17.63
N THR A 177 -8.32 0.97 17.22
CA THR A 177 -8.96 -0.01 18.11
C THR A 177 -7.94 -0.83 18.89
N THR A 178 -6.79 -1.11 18.30
CA THR A 178 -5.83 -2.10 18.83
C THR A 178 -4.54 -1.49 19.34
N GLY A 179 -4.16 -0.32 18.83
CA GLY A 179 -2.81 0.25 18.96
C GLY A 179 -1.74 -0.54 18.19
N ASP A 180 -2.11 -1.56 17.41
CA ASP A 180 -1.17 -2.42 16.71
C ASP A 180 -0.93 -1.91 15.28
N ILE A 181 0.33 -1.53 15.00
CA ILE A 181 0.81 -0.99 13.72
C ILE A 181 0.55 -1.94 12.54
N ASN A 182 0.38 -3.24 12.79
CA ASN A 182 -0.01 -4.17 11.75
C ASN A 182 -1.37 -3.81 11.15
N TYR A 183 -2.30 -3.20 11.89
CA TYR A 183 -3.59 -2.76 11.36
C TYR A 183 -3.56 -1.36 10.74
N TYR A 184 -2.40 -0.71 10.73
CA TYR A 184 -2.25 0.64 10.20
C TYR A 184 -2.37 0.65 8.68
N VAL A 185 -3.16 1.58 8.15
CA VAL A 185 -3.29 1.75 6.69
C VAL A 185 -2.42 2.92 6.27
N VAL A 186 -1.59 2.74 5.26
CA VAL A 186 -0.73 3.82 4.77
C VAL A 186 -1.55 4.64 3.78
N ASP A 187 -1.87 5.88 4.15
CA ASP A 187 -2.59 6.82 3.30
C ASP A 187 -1.71 7.28 2.13
N GLU A 188 -2.31 7.63 1.00
CA GLU A 188 -1.61 8.19 -0.16
C GLU A 188 -0.96 9.56 0.18
N ASP A 189 -1.60 10.32 1.08
CA ASP A 189 -1.10 11.61 1.57
C ASP A 189 -0.27 11.48 2.86
N PHE A 190 0.26 10.28 3.17
CA PHE A 190 0.98 10.06 4.41
C PHE A 190 2.15 11.04 4.58
N ASN A 191 2.12 11.77 5.69
CA ASN A 191 3.15 12.73 6.02
C ASN A 191 4.41 12.02 6.55
N THR A 192 5.34 11.69 5.65
CA THR A 192 6.67 11.16 6.00
C THR A 192 7.50 12.13 6.84
N ALA A 193 7.08 13.41 6.95
CA ALA A 193 7.84 14.44 7.64
C ALA A 193 8.12 14.12 9.10
N VAL A 194 7.24 13.45 9.84
CA VAL A 194 7.50 13.15 11.26
C VAL A 194 8.74 12.28 11.39
N LEU A 195 8.77 11.14 10.70
CA LEU A 195 9.94 10.25 10.67
C LEU A 195 11.18 10.97 10.14
N THR A 196 11.08 11.62 8.98
CA THR A 196 12.26 12.19 8.33
C THR A 196 12.82 13.38 9.10
N VAL A 197 11.97 14.23 9.71
CA VAL A 197 12.43 15.35 10.57
C VAL A 197 13.18 14.83 11.78
N HIS A 198 12.67 13.80 12.46
CA HIS A 198 13.38 13.24 13.61
C HIS A 198 14.70 12.57 13.19
N LEU A 199 14.74 11.89 12.05
CA LEU A 199 15.98 11.36 11.48
C LEU A 199 17.00 12.48 11.20
N PHE A 200 16.60 13.56 10.53
CA PHE A 200 17.49 14.69 10.26
C PHE A 200 17.97 15.38 11.55
N ASP A 201 17.06 15.67 12.47
CA ASP A 201 17.41 16.37 13.71
C ASP A 201 18.29 15.52 14.63
N ALA A 202 18.10 14.20 14.65
CA ALA A 202 18.98 13.30 15.39
C ALA A 202 20.37 13.22 14.76
N VAL A 203 20.45 12.97 13.45
CA VAL A 203 21.71 12.72 12.73
C VAL A 203 22.57 13.98 12.62
N PHE A 204 21.97 15.12 12.29
CA PHE A 204 22.72 16.36 11.97
C PHE A 204 22.80 17.35 13.13
N ARG A 205 21.82 17.35 14.04
CA ARG A 205 21.74 18.36 15.11
C ARG A 205 21.95 17.77 16.50
N GLY A 206 21.96 16.44 16.63
CA GLY A 206 22.00 15.76 17.92
C GLY A 206 20.88 16.20 18.84
N HIS A 207 19.68 16.44 18.29
CA HIS A 207 18.56 16.89 19.09
C HIS A 207 18.08 15.75 19.98
N ASP A 208 18.33 15.87 21.29
CA ASP A 208 17.99 14.85 22.30
C ASP A 208 16.54 14.37 22.18
N GLY A 209 15.58 15.28 21.99
CA GLY A 209 14.18 14.91 21.83
C GLY A 209 13.88 14.04 20.60
N SER A 210 14.65 14.18 19.52
CA SER A 210 14.51 13.34 18.32
C SER A 210 15.23 12.00 18.49
N ILE A 211 16.39 12.00 19.17
CA ILE A 211 17.12 10.77 19.51
C ILE A 211 16.26 9.91 20.44
N ASP A 212 15.72 10.50 21.51
CA ASP A 212 14.85 9.82 22.46
C ASP A 212 13.59 9.29 21.79
N MET A 213 12.99 10.06 20.87
CA MET A 213 11.85 9.61 20.10
C MET A 213 12.20 8.41 19.21
N LEU A 214 13.30 8.46 18.45
CA LEU A 214 13.71 7.33 17.61
C LEU A 214 14.07 6.06 18.39
N LYS A 215 14.53 6.20 19.63
CA LYS A 215 14.87 5.07 20.51
C LYS A 215 13.67 4.50 21.25
N THR A 216 12.78 5.37 21.71
CA THR A 216 11.79 5.05 22.74
C THR A 216 10.37 5.00 22.19
N ASP A 217 10.09 5.70 21.08
CA ASP A 217 8.80 5.63 20.41
C ASP A 217 8.78 4.45 19.43
N PRO A 218 7.93 3.42 19.67
CA PRO A 218 7.80 2.30 18.75
C PRO A 218 7.37 2.78 17.36
N MET A 219 6.49 3.78 17.26
CA MET A 219 5.80 4.06 16.00
C MET A 219 6.69 4.71 14.93
N THR A 220 7.66 5.53 15.33
CA THR A 220 8.49 6.31 14.39
C THR A 220 9.25 5.39 13.42
N LEU A 221 9.91 4.34 13.91
CA LEU A 221 10.62 3.36 13.06
C LEU A 221 9.82 2.08 12.79
N ALA A 222 8.80 1.77 13.60
CA ALA A 222 8.04 0.52 13.41
C ALA A 222 7.31 0.47 12.08
N LEU A 223 6.90 1.60 11.48
CA LEU A 223 6.24 1.55 10.18
C LEU A 223 7.17 1.04 9.07
N LEU A 224 8.44 1.45 9.07
CA LEU A 224 9.46 0.92 8.15
C LEU A 224 9.71 -0.57 8.38
N GLU A 225 9.82 -0.98 9.65
CA GLU A 225 9.93 -2.41 9.99
C GLU A 225 8.68 -3.19 9.55
N ASN A 226 7.50 -2.60 9.72
CA ASN A 226 6.25 -3.22 9.34
C ASN A 226 6.15 -3.47 7.84
N MET A 227 6.74 -2.60 7.01
CA MET A 227 6.79 -2.81 5.56
C MET A 227 7.51 -4.11 5.18
N ILE A 228 8.52 -4.55 5.96
CA ILE A 228 9.20 -5.82 5.71
C ILE A 228 8.25 -6.99 5.95
N LEU A 229 7.55 -6.98 7.10
CA LEU A 229 6.58 -8.02 7.44
C LEU A 229 5.46 -8.08 6.39
N ARG A 230 5.03 -6.92 5.88
CA ARG A 230 4.03 -6.86 4.80
C ARG A 230 4.58 -7.37 3.49
N ALA A 231 5.83 -7.07 3.15
CA ALA A 231 6.48 -7.58 1.95
C ALA A 231 6.66 -9.11 2.00
N GLU A 232 6.98 -9.66 3.17
CA GLU A 232 7.00 -11.11 3.40
C GLU A 232 5.62 -11.73 3.20
N GLN A 233 4.57 -11.16 3.80
CA GLN A 233 3.19 -11.61 3.60
C GLN A 233 2.75 -11.52 2.13
N ALA A 234 3.11 -10.43 1.46
CA ALA A 234 2.84 -10.21 0.05
C ALA A 234 3.48 -11.31 -0.83
N ARG A 235 4.76 -11.63 -0.58
CA ARG A 235 5.47 -12.75 -1.24
C ARG A 235 4.79 -14.10 -0.99
N GLU A 236 4.45 -14.40 0.26
CA GLU A 236 3.83 -15.68 0.62
C GLU A 236 2.45 -15.86 -0.02
N SER A 237 1.69 -14.77 -0.16
CA SER A 237 0.35 -14.78 -0.76
C SER A 237 0.35 -14.55 -2.27
N GLY A 238 1.51 -14.25 -2.87
CA GLY A 238 1.64 -13.93 -4.29
C GLY A 238 0.94 -12.63 -4.69
N THR A 239 0.79 -11.70 -3.74
CA THR A 239 0.23 -10.37 -3.96
C THR A 239 1.32 -9.31 -3.91
N GLU A 240 1.07 -8.13 -4.47
CA GLU A 240 1.96 -6.98 -4.33
C GLU A 240 1.61 -6.14 -3.09
N LEU A 241 2.53 -5.28 -2.65
CA LEU A 241 2.22 -4.22 -1.69
C LEU A 241 1.25 -3.21 -2.31
N SER A 242 0.50 -2.51 -1.45
CA SER A 242 -0.43 -1.49 -1.95
C SER A 242 0.32 -0.30 -2.55
N ALA A 243 -0.35 0.44 -3.45
CA ALA A 243 0.26 1.61 -4.08
C ALA A 243 0.67 2.67 -3.04
N GLY A 244 -0.12 2.84 -1.98
CA GLY A 244 0.19 3.72 -0.85
C GLY A 244 1.43 3.27 -0.06
N GLU A 245 1.60 1.97 0.16
CA GLU A 245 2.78 1.41 0.86
C GLU A 245 4.07 1.64 0.05
N LEU A 246 4.04 1.39 -1.26
CA LEU A 246 5.17 1.65 -2.16
C LEU A 246 5.45 3.15 -2.27
N ALA A 247 4.42 3.99 -2.40
CA ALA A 247 4.57 5.44 -2.44
C ALA A 247 5.15 6.00 -1.14
N TYR A 248 4.75 5.46 0.01
CA TYR A 248 5.32 5.81 1.30
C TYR A 248 6.82 5.50 1.36
N LEU A 249 7.23 4.29 0.98
CA LEU A 249 8.65 3.93 0.95
C LEU A 249 9.44 4.87 0.05
N GLN A 250 8.94 5.12 -1.18
CA GLN A 250 9.56 6.08 -2.11
C GLN A 250 9.68 7.48 -1.49
N SER A 251 8.61 7.99 -0.89
CA SER A 251 8.57 9.30 -0.26
C SER A 251 9.57 9.43 0.89
N VAL A 252 9.75 8.38 1.71
CA VAL A 252 10.77 8.37 2.77
C VAL A 252 12.17 8.56 2.17
N TYR A 253 12.54 7.78 1.14
CA TYR A 253 13.87 7.89 0.53
C TYR A 253 14.06 9.21 -0.24
N ASP A 254 13.03 9.68 -0.93
CA ASP A 254 13.06 10.96 -1.65
C ASP A 254 13.27 12.14 -0.69
N VAL A 255 12.59 12.15 0.46
CA VAL A 255 12.77 13.20 1.46
C VAL A 255 14.13 13.12 2.13
N LEU A 256 14.61 11.91 2.48
CA LEU A 256 15.95 11.71 3.05
C LEU A 256 17.08 12.07 2.06
N GLY A 257 16.82 11.98 0.76
CA GLY A 257 17.76 12.37 -0.29
C GLY A 257 17.93 13.89 -0.47
N ARG A 258 17.22 14.72 0.30
CA ARG A 258 17.27 16.19 0.25
C ARG A 258 17.98 16.77 1.47
N ASP A 259 18.82 17.78 1.29
CA ASP A 259 19.64 18.36 2.36
C ASP A 259 18.90 19.36 3.30
N GLY A 260 17.56 19.34 3.33
CA GLY A 260 16.75 20.31 4.07
C GLY A 260 16.84 21.76 3.58
N ARG A 261 17.70 22.06 2.60
CA ARG A 261 17.87 23.37 1.93
C ARG A 261 17.41 23.35 0.48
N GLY A 262 16.83 22.24 0.04
CA GLY A 262 16.34 22.03 -1.33
C GLY A 262 17.42 21.58 -2.31
N HIS A 263 18.63 21.24 -1.83
CA HIS A 263 19.59 20.48 -2.62
C HIS A 263 19.25 18.98 -2.52
N GLU A 264 19.50 18.23 -3.59
CA GLU A 264 19.23 16.79 -3.67
C GLU A 264 20.57 16.03 -3.74
N PRO A 265 21.35 15.97 -2.65
CA PRO A 265 22.63 15.26 -2.62
C PRO A 265 22.48 13.74 -2.82
N GLY A 266 21.27 13.21 -2.64
CA GLY A 266 20.96 11.79 -2.79
C GLY A 266 20.86 11.07 -1.45
N PHE A 267 20.18 9.92 -1.46
CA PHE A 267 19.98 9.09 -0.27
C PHE A 267 21.31 8.49 0.27
N LEU A 268 22.24 8.11 -0.59
CA LEU A 268 23.55 7.58 -0.21
C LEU A 268 24.39 8.61 0.53
N TRP A 269 24.21 9.91 0.25
CA TRP A 269 24.82 10.97 1.03
C TRP A 269 24.27 10.96 2.47
N PHE A 270 22.95 10.92 2.64
CA PHE A 270 22.33 10.84 3.98
C PHE A 270 22.83 9.61 4.75
N MET A 271 22.98 8.46 4.08
CA MET A 271 23.54 7.25 4.71
C MET A 271 25.00 7.43 5.15
N GLY A 272 25.80 8.22 4.42
CA GLY A 272 27.12 8.64 4.85
C GLY A 272 27.08 9.48 6.12
N GLU A 273 26.17 10.45 6.18
CA GLU A 273 25.99 11.30 7.37
C GLU A 273 25.53 10.50 8.59
N VAL A 274 24.65 9.49 8.40
CA VAL A 274 24.29 8.54 9.46
C VAL A 274 25.51 7.75 9.92
N ALA A 275 26.38 7.30 9.00
CA ALA A 275 27.57 6.54 9.35
C ALA A 275 28.60 7.35 10.13
N ASP A 276 28.74 8.64 9.80
CA ASP A 276 29.76 9.53 10.36
C ASP A 276 29.26 10.43 11.51
N SER A 277 27.96 10.39 11.82
CA SER A 277 27.38 11.26 12.87
C SER A 277 27.94 10.95 14.26
N ASP A 278 28.53 11.95 14.91
CA ASP A 278 28.96 11.87 16.32
C ASP A 278 27.81 12.07 17.32
N HIS A 279 26.61 12.36 16.83
CA HIS A 279 25.45 12.74 17.65
C HIS A 279 24.61 11.55 18.11
N ILE A 280 24.65 10.45 17.37
CA ILE A 280 23.91 9.22 17.67
C ILE A 280 24.89 8.13 18.14
N ASP A 281 24.43 7.28 19.06
CA ASP A 281 25.23 6.13 19.48
C ASP A 281 25.18 5.00 18.45
N ASP A 282 26.08 4.01 18.63
CA ASP A 282 26.25 2.91 17.70
C ASP A 282 24.99 2.03 17.58
N GLU A 283 24.21 1.91 18.66
CA GLU A 283 22.95 1.14 18.66
C GLU A 283 21.88 1.82 17.79
N LEU A 284 21.66 3.12 17.99
CA LEU A 284 20.71 3.88 17.16
C LEU A 284 21.19 3.96 15.72
N ARG A 285 22.50 4.16 15.49
CA ARG A 285 23.10 4.15 14.15
C ARG A 285 22.81 2.86 13.40
N ALA A 286 23.12 1.71 14.02
CA ALA A 286 22.87 0.40 13.44
C ALA A 286 21.37 0.16 13.18
N THR A 287 20.51 0.63 14.10
CA THR A 287 19.05 0.52 13.95
C THR A 287 18.56 1.31 12.74
N ILE A 288 18.92 2.59 12.62
CA ILE A 288 18.54 3.43 11.48
C ILE A 288 19.03 2.82 10.16
N GLN A 289 20.30 2.45 10.10
CA GLN A 289 20.90 1.85 8.90
C GLN A 289 20.17 0.57 8.48
N ARG A 290 19.86 -0.31 9.45
CA ARG A 290 19.14 -1.55 9.20
C ARG A 290 17.73 -1.28 8.66
N ARG A 291 16.94 -0.44 9.33
CA ARG A 291 15.55 -0.17 8.90
C ARG A 291 15.48 0.47 7.52
N LEU A 292 16.38 1.40 7.24
CA LEU A 292 16.47 2.03 5.92
C LEU A 292 16.98 1.07 4.84
N ALA A 293 17.91 0.18 5.15
CA ALA A 293 18.34 -0.86 4.22
C ALA A 293 17.22 -1.86 3.94
N ASP A 294 16.50 -2.30 4.98
CA ASP A 294 15.41 -3.25 4.84
C ASP A 294 14.26 -2.68 3.98
N GLY A 295 13.88 -1.42 4.19
CA GLY A 295 12.89 -0.76 3.32
C GLY A 295 13.36 -0.61 1.87
N MET A 296 14.68 -0.49 1.64
CA MET A 296 15.25 -0.39 0.29
C MET A 296 15.20 -1.74 -0.41
N LEU A 297 15.42 -2.83 0.33
CA LEU A 297 15.26 -4.18 -0.18
C LEU A 297 13.81 -4.42 -0.62
N VAL A 298 12.84 -4.04 0.21
CA VAL A 298 11.41 -4.11 -0.13
C VAL A 298 11.12 -3.30 -1.39
N LEU A 299 11.62 -2.06 -1.48
CA LEU A 299 11.38 -1.20 -2.64
C LEU A 299 12.03 -1.72 -3.92
N SER A 300 13.12 -2.50 -3.81
CA SER A 300 13.82 -3.11 -4.95
C SER A 300 13.20 -4.42 -5.44
N ASP A 301 12.34 -5.03 -4.63
CA ASP A 301 11.82 -6.38 -4.88
C ASP A 301 10.61 -6.35 -5.83
N GLU A 302 10.80 -6.89 -7.04
CA GLU A 302 9.76 -6.96 -8.07
C GLU A 302 8.60 -7.90 -7.69
N GLU A 303 8.83 -8.89 -6.82
CA GLU A 303 7.77 -9.84 -6.39
C GLU A 303 6.69 -9.16 -5.55
N VAL A 304 7.00 -8.02 -4.94
CA VAL A 304 6.07 -7.24 -4.11
C VAL A 304 5.64 -5.92 -4.77
N GLY A 305 5.86 -5.77 -6.08
CA GLY A 305 5.52 -4.56 -6.83
C GLY A 305 6.59 -3.45 -6.77
N GLY A 306 7.74 -3.74 -6.16
CA GLY A 306 8.94 -2.92 -6.16
C GLY A 306 9.63 -2.89 -7.53
N GLY A 307 10.92 -2.55 -7.53
CA GLY A 307 11.78 -2.69 -8.70
C GLY A 307 12.77 -1.55 -8.88
N MET A 308 13.70 -1.73 -9.81
CA MET A 308 14.82 -0.82 -10.03
C MET A 308 14.38 0.63 -10.33
N SER A 309 13.27 0.82 -11.04
CA SER A 309 12.72 2.14 -11.38
C SER A 309 12.21 2.92 -10.17
N ARG A 310 11.94 2.23 -9.06
CA ARG A 310 11.40 2.82 -7.83
C ARG A 310 12.48 3.28 -6.85
N LEU A 311 13.73 2.84 -7.05
CA LEU A 311 14.86 3.21 -6.18
C LEU A 311 15.32 4.66 -6.40
N PRO A 312 15.93 5.30 -5.39
CA PRO A 312 16.56 6.61 -5.54
C PRO A 312 17.61 6.64 -6.65
N GLU A 313 17.71 7.75 -7.37
CA GLU A 313 18.55 7.87 -8.56
C GLU A 313 20.03 7.63 -8.30
N ASP A 314 20.54 8.05 -7.15
CA ASP A 314 21.92 7.80 -6.74
C ASP A 314 22.18 6.32 -6.40
N VAL A 315 21.21 5.64 -5.79
CA VAL A 315 21.25 4.18 -5.59
C VAL A 315 21.24 3.45 -6.93
N ARG A 316 20.38 3.87 -7.86
CA ARG A 316 20.33 3.30 -9.21
C ARG A 316 21.66 3.43 -9.95
N ARG A 317 22.24 4.63 -9.96
CA ARG A 317 23.54 4.90 -10.58
C ARG A 317 24.65 4.08 -9.94
N ALA A 318 24.65 3.96 -8.62
CA ALA A 318 25.63 3.13 -7.91
C ALA A 318 25.51 1.65 -8.29
N ALA A 319 24.30 1.12 -8.44
CA ALA A 319 24.05 -0.28 -8.78
C ALA A 319 24.33 -0.62 -10.26
N VAL A 320 24.04 0.30 -11.20
CA VAL A 320 24.38 0.12 -12.63
C VAL A 320 25.89 0.23 -12.87
N GLY A 321 26.59 0.95 -11.99
CA GLY A 321 28.01 1.26 -12.12
C GLY A 321 28.25 2.46 -13.03
N PRO A 322 29.50 2.95 -13.12
CA PRO A 322 29.82 4.07 -14.00
C PRO A 322 29.46 3.73 -15.44
N ASP A 323 28.88 4.69 -16.16
CA ASP A 323 28.72 4.59 -17.62
C ASP A 323 30.05 4.13 -18.18
N ARG A 324 30.04 2.99 -18.90
CA ARG A 324 31.22 2.53 -19.62
C ARG A 324 31.62 3.68 -20.54
N ILE A 325 32.69 4.38 -20.17
CA ILE A 325 33.39 5.27 -21.10
C ILE A 325 33.78 4.36 -22.25
N GLU A 326 33.02 4.41 -23.35
CA GLU A 326 33.47 3.81 -24.59
C GLU A 326 34.86 4.39 -24.86
N PRO A 327 35.92 3.58 -24.97
CA PRO A 327 37.24 4.11 -25.23
C PRO A 327 37.14 4.88 -26.55
N SER A 328 37.34 6.20 -26.48
CA SER A 328 37.32 7.09 -27.64
C SER A 328 38.09 6.43 -28.77
N ARG A 329 37.38 6.04 -29.81
CA ARG A 329 37.96 5.41 -30.99
C ARG A 329 38.56 6.51 -31.87
N GLU A 330 39.52 7.26 -31.33
CA GLU A 330 40.31 8.26 -32.05
C GLU A 330 41.80 7.99 -31.83
N GLY A 331 42.24 6.90 -32.44
CA GLY A 331 43.62 6.64 -32.81
C GLY A 331 43.77 6.54 -34.33
N THR A 332 42.95 7.24 -35.11
CA THR A 332 43.23 7.49 -36.53
C THR A 332 44.24 8.61 -36.62
N THR A 333 45.51 8.22 -36.80
CA THR A 333 46.59 9.09 -37.27
C THR A 333 46.13 10.02 -38.39
N PRO A 334 46.32 11.36 -38.30
CA PRO A 334 46.19 12.21 -39.47
C PRO A 334 47.42 11.99 -40.36
N VAL A 335 47.19 11.38 -41.52
CA VAL A 335 48.14 11.35 -42.63
C VAL A 335 48.34 12.79 -43.11
N SER A 336 49.47 13.38 -42.74
CA SER A 336 49.97 14.62 -43.32
C SER A 336 50.29 14.38 -44.81
N THR A 337 49.40 14.85 -45.69
CA THR A 337 49.67 14.98 -47.12
C THR A 337 50.58 16.18 -47.36
N CYS A 338 51.89 15.99 -47.27
CA CYS A 338 52.86 16.91 -47.86
C CYS A 338 52.94 16.65 -49.38
N ARG A 339 52.29 17.55 -50.12
CA ARG A 339 52.23 17.65 -51.58
C ARG A 339 53.62 17.93 -52.15
N ALA A 340 54.11 17.04 -53.01
CA ALA A 340 55.32 17.23 -53.79
C ALA A 340 55.15 18.37 -54.81
N THR A 341 56.11 19.29 -54.85
CA THR A 341 56.32 20.22 -55.96
C THR A 341 57.49 19.70 -56.81
N PRO A 342 57.32 19.45 -58.12
CA PRO A 342 58.42 19.08 -58.99
C PRO A 342 59.00 20.29 -59.72
N GLY A 343 60.34 20.36 -59.82
CA GLY A 343 61.03 20.98 -60.95
C GLY A 343 62.04 22.08 -60.58
N GLY A 344 63.31 21.87 -60.96
CA GLY A 344 64.26 22.96 -61.15
C GLY A 344 65.73 22.62 -60.88
N ARG A 345 66.40 21.98 -61.85
CA ARG A 345 67.88 21.95 -61.98
C ARG A 345 68.44 23.37 -61.98
N THR A 346 69.64 23.60 -61.42
CA THR A 346 70.88 23.93 -62.16
C THR A 346 72.06 24.29 -61.23
N THR A 347 73.24 23.74 -61.54
CA THR A 347 74.63 24.28 -61.50
C THR A 347 75.00 25.28 -60.38
N GLY A 348 76.05 25.11 -59.58
CA GLY A 348 77.44 24.76 -59.89
C GLY A 348 78.37 25.79 -59.22
N ARG A 349 79.59 25.37 -58.81
CA ARG A 349 80.84 26.14 -58.53
C ARG A 349 80.69 27.60 -58.01
N THR A 350 81.35 28.04 -56.94
CA THR A 350 82.77 27.88 -56.57
C THR A 350 82.94 28.37 -55.14
#